data_AF-A0A1B0EX29-F1
#
_entry.id   AF-A0A1B0EX29-F1
#
_cell.length_a   1.000
_cell.length_b   1.000
_cell.length_c   1.000
_cell.angle_alpha   90.00
_cell.angle_beta   90.00
_cell.angle_gamma   90.00
#
_symmetry.space_group_name_H-M   'P 1'
#
loop_
_entity.id
_entity.type
_entity.pdbx_description
1 polymer ?
#
loop_
_entity_poly.entity_id
_entity_poly.type
_entity_poly.pdbx_seq_one_letter_code
_entity_poly.pdbx_strand_id
1 'polypeptide(L)' 'MGGGSPARINNIKFYPKMVKTGGTIVQLDVDTVNGGMKVNPNFLVDFGNEPNGPSLPHEMRYPGGDCTSDIWLPQD' A
#
# COMPACT_ATOMS: atom_id res chain seq x y z
N MET A 1 -5.37 28.08 6.47
CA MET A 1 -6.25 26.90 6.30
C MET A 1 -5.65 26.05 5.19
N GLY A 2 -4.81 25.08 5.56
CA GLY A 2 -3.94 24.35 4.63
C GLY A 2 -4.72 23.33 3.80
N GLY A 3 -4.59 23.43 2.47
CA GLY A 3 -5.19 22.47 1.54
C GLY A 3 -4.65 21.06 1.80
N GLY A 4 -5.54 20.14 2.14
CA GLY A 4 -5.20 18.73 2.24
C GLY A 4 -4.86 18.18 0.85
N SER A 5 -3.89 17.25 0.79
CA SER A 5 -3.60 16.48 -0.42
C SER A 5 -4.90 15.96 -1.07
N PRO A 6 -5.05 16.01 -2.40
CA PRO A 6 -6.23 15.51 -3.10
C PRO A 6 -6.62 14.07 -2.70
N ALA A 7 -5.63 13.21 -2.47
CA ALA A 7 -5.84 11.84 -1.99
C ALA A 7 -6.55 11.80 -0.62
N ARG A 8 -6.15 12.70 0.30
CA ARG A 8 -6.78 12.81 1.62
C ARG A 8 -8.23 13.26 1.52
N ILE A 9 -8.55 14.19 0.61
CA ILE A 9 -9.92 14.68 0.40
C ILE A 9 -10.84 13.55 -0.08
N ASN A 10 -10.37 12.71 -1.01
CA ASN A 10 -11.15 11.59 -1.53
C ASN A 10 -11.33 10.49 -0.47
N ASN A 11 -10.28 10.14 0.27
CA ASN A 11 -10.37 9.14 1.34
C ASN A 11 -11.41 9.51 2.40
N ILE A 12 -11.50 10.79 2.78
CA ILE A 12 -12.47 11.25 3.77
C ILE A 12 -13.91 11.18 3.24
N LYS A 13 -14.12 11.40 1.94
CA LYS A 13 -15.46 11.31 1.32
C LYS A 13 -15.99 9.88 1.27
N PHE A 14 -15.14 8.91 0.91
CA PHE A 14 -15.56 7.51 0.74
C PHE A 14 -15.36 6.66 2.00
N TYR A 15 -14.32 6.94 2.78
CA TYR A 15 -13.93 6.19 3.97
C TYR A 15 -13.65 7.14 5.16
N PRO A 16 -14.68 7.79 5.71
CA PRO A 16 -14.53 8.86 6.69
C PRO A 16 -13.84 8.43 8.00
N LYS A 17 -13.82 7.12 8.29
CA LYS A 17 -13.15 6.55 9.47
C LYS A 17 -11.69 6.15 9.21
N MET A 18 -11.28 5.97 7.96
CA MET A 18 -9.96 5.42 7.59
C MET A 18 -8.79 6.27 8.12
N VAL A 19 -8.94 7.60 8.09
CA VAL A 19 -7.91 8.53 8.60
C VAL A 19 -7.68 8.36 10.12
N LYS A 20 -8.67 7.82 10.84
CA LYS A 20 -8.58 7.59 12.30
C LYS A 20 -8.03 6.20 12.66
N THR A 21 -7.99 5.27 11.71
CA THR A 21 -7.58 3.88 11.95
C THR A 21 -6.25 3.55 11.31
N GLY A 22 -5.80 4.34 10.32
CA GLY A 22 -4.61 4.02 9.53
C GLY A 22 -4.91 2.96 8.47
N GLY A 23 -3.89 2.63 7.68
CA GLY A 23 -3.93 1.57 6.68
C GLY A 23 -3.09 0.36 7.09
N THR A 24 -3.21 -0.70 6.31
CA THR A 24 -2.43 -1.93 6.50
C THR A 24 -1.76 -2.32 5.18
N ILE A 25 -0.64 -3.03 5.28
CA ILE A 25 -0.05 -3.76 4.15
C ILE A 25 -0.29 -5.24 4.38
N VAL A 26 -0.86 -5.90 3.38
CA VAL A 26 -1.09 -7.34 3.33
C VAL A 26 -0.21 -7.97 2.25
N GLN A 27 0.16 -9.23 2.44
CA GLN A 27 0.86 -10.00 1.42
C GLN A 27 -0.12 -10.95 0.73
N LEU A 28 0.01 -11.06 -0.60
CA LEU A 28 -0.72 -12.04 -1.40
C LEU A 28 0.27 -13.11 -1.88
N ASP A 29 -0.08 -14.38 -1.64
CA ASP A 29 0.62 -15.50 -2.27
C ASP A 29 -0.01 -15.75 -3.65
N VAL A 30 0.81 -15.69 -4.69
CA VAL A 30 0.38 -15.88 -6.09
C VAL A 30 0.88 -17.24 -6.58
N ASP A 31 -0.04 -18.11 -7.03
CA ASP A 31 0.33 -19.36 -7.70
C ASP A 31 0.44 -19.08 -9.20
N THR A 32 1.67 -18.98 -9.69
CA THR A 32 1.95 -18.71 -11.11
C THR A 32 1.91 -19.96 -12.00
N VAL A 33 1.83 -21.16 -11.39
CA VAL A 33 1.82 -22.44 -12.11
C VAL A 33 0.38 -22.88 -12.41
N ASN A 34 -0.48 -22.86 -11.39
CA ASN A 34 -1.88 -23.28 -11.52
C ASN A 34 -2.85 -22.09 -11.63
N GLY A 35 -2.36 -20.87 -11.38
CA GLY A 35 -3.17 -19.67 -11.28
C GLY A 35 -3.82 -19.49 -9.91
N GLY A 36 -4.20 -18.25 -9.61
CA GLY A 36 -4.90 -17.89 -8.38
C GLY A 36 -4.05 -17.08 -7.39
N MET A 37 -4.73 -16.48 -6.42
CA MET A 37 -4.13 -15.66 -5.37
C MET A 37 -4.85 -15.88 -4.04
N LYS A 38 -4.12 -15.83 -2.94
CA LYS A 38 -4.68 -15.86 -1.57
C LYS A 38 -3.96 -14.88 -0.66
N VAL A 39 -4.65 -14.39 0.37
CA VAL A 39 -4.02 -13.58 1.42
C VAL A 39 -3.14 -14.48 2.29
N ASN A 40 -1.92 -14.06 2.58
CA ASN A 40 -1.06 -14.72 3.57
C ASN A 40 -1.50 -14.31 4.99
N PRO A 41 -2.07 -15.22 5.80
CA PRO A 41 -2.56 -14.88 7.15
C PRO A 41 -1.43 -14.62 8.15
N ASN A 42 -0.18 -14.94 7.80
CA ASN A 42 0.98 -14.79 8.68
C ASN A 42 1.71 -13.45 8.48
N PHE A 43 1.26 -12.62 7.54
CA PHE A 43 1.88 -11.33 7.24
C PHE A 43 0.85 -10.20 7.25
N LEU A 44 1.04 -9.27 8.17
CA LEU A 44 0.28 -8.03 8.27
C LEU A 44 1.18 -6.95 8.86
N VAL A 45 1.25 -5.80 8.20
CA VAL A 45 1.84 -4.59 8.77
C VAL A 45 0.73 -3.59 9.03
N ASP A 46 0.57 -3.19 10.29
CA ASP A 46 -0.48 -2.27 10.74
C ASP A 46 0.12 -0.90 11.08
N PHE A 47 -0.34 0.14 10.37
CA PHE A 47 0.10 1.53 10.54
C PHE A 47 -0.85 2.34 11.45
N GLY A 48 -1.77 1.68 12.16
CA GLY A 48 -2.71 2.35 13.06
C GLY A 48 -2.06 2.96 14.31
N ASN A 49 -0.95 2.38 14.78
CA ASN A 49 -0.30 2.72 16.05
C ASN A 49 1.06 3.42 15.87
N GLU A 50 1.27 4.11 14.75
CA GLU A 50 2.51 4.85 14.50
C GLU A 50 2.73 5.95 15.56
N PRO A 51 4.00 6.32 15.89
CA PRO A 51 4.31 7.24 16.99
C PRO A 51 3.61 8.62 16.92
N ASN A 52 3.26 9.08 15.72
CA ASN A 52 2.60 10.36 15.47
C ASN A 52 1.11 10.21 15.08
N GLY A 53 0.52 9.05 15.34
CA GLY A 53 -0.85 8.70 15.00
C GLY A 53 -0.98 7.93 13.68
N PRO A 54 -2.19 7.44 13.36
CA PRO A 54 -2.41 6.50 12.27
C PRO A 54 -1.93 7.03 10.90
N SER A 55 -1.21 6.19 10.17
CA SER A 55 -0.64 6.53 8.85
C SER A 55 -1.34 5.77 7.72
N LEU A 56 -1.39 6.39 6.54
CA LEU A 56 -1.95 5.78 5.33
C LEU A 56 -0.80 5.43 4.38
N PRO A 57 -0.30 4.17 4.38
CA PRO A 57 0.67 3.74 3.41
C PRO A 57 0.08 3.87 2.00
N HIS A 58 0.89 4.34 1.04
CA HIS A 58 0.46 4.61 -0.33
C HIS A 58 1.30 3.86 -1.36
N GLU A 59 2.60 3.75 -1.13
CA GLU A 59 3.54 3.09 -2.03
C GLU A 59 4.65 2.42 -1.21
N MET A 60 5.25 1.37 -1.76
CA MET A 60 6.42 0.68 -1.21
C MET A 60 7.46 0.51 -2.32
N ARG A 61 8.75 0.49 -1.95
CA ARG A 61 9.86 0.26 -2.88
C ARG A 61 10.72 -0.87 -2.36
N TYR A 62 10.92 -1.91 -3.16
CA TYR A 62 11.71 -3.05 -2.71
C TYR A 62 13.20 -2.77 -2.88
N PRO A 63 14.05 -3.21 -1.93
CA PRO A 63 15.49 -3.18 -2.14
C PRO A 63 15.86 -3.95 -3.41
N GLY A 64 16.58 -3.31 -4.33
CA GLY A 64 16.98 -3.91 -5.59
C GLY A 64 15.94 -3.85 -6.72
N GLY A 65 14.79 -3.20 -6.49
CA GLY A 65 13.76 -3.00 -7.50
C GLY A 65 12.53 -3.88 -7.31
N ASP A 66 11.40 -3.42 -7.85
CA ASP A 66 10.10 -4.07 -7.92
C ASP A 66 9.50 -3.90 -9.32
N CYS A 67 8.37 -4.55 -9.57
CA CYS A 67 7.73 -4.55 -10.89
C CYS A 67 7.21 -3.18 -11.36
N THR A 68 7.34 -2.11 -10.54
CA THR A 68 6.93 -0.75 -10.86
C THR A 68 8.05 0.28 -10.77
N SER A 69 9.22 -0.07 -10.23
CA SER A 69 10.32 0.88 -10.03
C SER A 69 11.23 1.03 -11.24
N ASP A 70 11.42 -0.03 -12.02
CA ASP A 70 12.48 -0.11 -13.02
C ASP A 70 11.96 0.07 -14.45
N ILE A 71 12.76 0.74 -15.27
CA ILE A 71 12.51 0.93 -16.70
C ILE A 71 13.45 -0.01 -17.45
N TRP A 72 12.88 -0.85 -18.31
CA TRP A 72 13.65 -1.69 -19.23
C TRP A 72 13.89 -0.96 -20.55
N LEU A 73 15.15 -0.85 -20.96
CA LEU A 73 15.52 -0.38 -22.30
C LEU A 73 15.76 -1.62 -23.19
N PRO A 74 15.17 -1.68 -24.40
CA PRO A 74 15.47 -2.77 -25.33
C PRO A 74 16.94 -2.72 -25.72
N GLN A 75 17.55 -3.89 -25.91
CA GLN A 75 18.84 -3.98 -26.59
C GLN A 75 18.58 -3.95 -28.09
N ASP A 76 19.34 -3.12 -28.80
CA ASP A 76 19.29 -2.97 -30.26
C ASP A 76 19.55 -4.28 -31.01
#